data_AF-A0A2N5IQ67-F1
#
_entry.id   AF-A0A2N5IQ67-F1
#
_cell.length_a   1.000
_cell.length_b   1.000
_cell.length_c   1.000
_cell.angle_alpha   90.00
_cell.angle_beta   90.00
_cell.angle_gamma   90.00
#
_symmetry.space_group_name_H-M   'P 1'
#
loop_
_entity.id
_entity.type
_entity.pdbx_description
1 polymer ?
#
loop_
_entity_poly.entity_id
_entity_poly.type
_entity_poly.pdbx_seq_one_letter_code
_entity_poly.pdbx_strand_id
1 'polypeptide(L)'
;MGLFFCLDAWLWGRCRQQLRVCTYVARSHCLYWAVIRQYVRGGCVRARTYGLFCLRDCRLFQDCMCTVVCMTETQRAPEGFKPRIKPVEAGDDRPVSISARLGRLQFHTSGKFRVLQVADIQDGPKIAKDTIALLEASLDATRPDLVVFSGNQIAGFSPSFAGSFRKRRWSEDFISESALEKTRTMVREATAQFVAPLEARKVPWVVTYGNHDFQCGLSNAELDAIYREFPGCINAADALLPDQTIYTCEPGTLALPVRDVENSRNVMGLVILDSGDYAHGGGFGVPSERALDFLRRVPGLLSGESDVEEMVSDSCPMVESMVFQHMPLPEYYDVLKPVPANTAYAMQGYRNHANAYYILDEERTQPGGYLGEGISCPDQSDEFAILRDTGGYFAVAAGHDHRNGFVGEREGITLIATPTCGFNTYGPAPSKRATRLIEFDIRHPYEPRTQLLEFGELVGKPSSSKQVYTYAVNQSVPGEGEGDDLLRKPSFWNKVADVFHDIAINLP
;
A
#
# COMPACT_ATOMS: atom_id res chain seq x y z
N MET A 1 -39.98 -47.86 -20.65
CA MET A 1 -38.72 -48.63 -20.64
C MET A 1 -37.60 -47.73 -21.11
N GLY A 2 -36.73 -47.28 -20.20
CA GLY A 2 -35.53 -46.51 -20.53
C GLY A 2 -34.28 -47.31 -20.18
N LEU A 3 -33.30 -47.35 -21.09
CA LEU A 3 -32.05 -48.10 -20.93
C LEU A 3 -31.06 -47.34 -20.04
N PHE A 4 -30.47 -48.04 -19.07
CA PHE A 4 -29.33 -47.58 -18.28
C PHE A 4 -28.03 -47.99 -18.99
N PHE A 5 -27.08 -47.06 -19.13
CA PHE A 5 -25.69 -47.37 -19.48
C PHE A 5 -24.77 -46.92 -18.35
N CYS A 6 -23.95 -47.83 -17.83
CA CYS A 6 -22.86 -47.53 -16.90
C CYS A 6 -21.53 -47.73 -17.63
N LEU A 7 -20.65 -46.72 -17.56
CA LEU A 7 -19.24 -46.87 -17.93
C LEU A 7 -18.41 -46.75 -16.65
N ASP A 8 -17.63 -47.80 -16.35
CA ASP A 8 -16.64 -47.79 -15.27
C ASP A 8 -15.28 -47.38 -15.86
N ALA A 9 -14.63 -46.38 -15.28
CA ALA A 9 -13.24 -46.02 -15.58
C ALA A 9 -12.38 -46.19 -14.32
N TRP A 10 -11.26 -46.90 -14.43
CA TRP A 10 -10.27 -47.09 -13.38
C TRP A 10 -9.05 -46.20 -13.62
N LEU A 11 -8.73 -45.32 -12.66
CA LEU A 11 -7.44 -44.61 -12.60
C LEU A 11 -6.58 -45.26 -11.51
N TRP A 12 -5.36 -45.66 -11.86
CA TRP A 12 -4.43 -46.37 -10.98
C TRP A 12 -3.62 -45.38 -10.12
N GLY A 13 -3.75 -45.50 -8.80
CA GLY A 13 -3.03 -44.72 -7.78
C GLY A 13 -3.72 -44.91 -6.42
N ARG A 14 -2.96 -45.15 -5.34
CA ARG A 14 -3.42 -45.73 -4.06
C ARG A 14 -4.45 -44.88 -3.29
N CYS A 15 -5.70 -44.86 -3.72
CA CYS A 15 -6.90 -44.61 -2.91
C CYS A 15 -8.11 -45.05 -3.73
N ARG A 16 -8.90 -46.03 -3.26
CA ARG A 16 -10.09 -46.52 -3.98
C ARG A 16 -11.18 -45.43 -3.96
N GLN A 17 -11.21 -44.56 -4.96
CA GLN A 17 -12.37 -43.73 -5.29
C GLN A 17 -13.12 -44.39 -6.46
N GLN A 18 -14.41 -44.68 -6.25
CA GLN A 18 -15.29 -45.16 -7.32
C GLN A 18 -16.13 -43.97 -7.79
N LEU A 19 -15.84 -43.43 -8.97
CA LEU A 19 -16.69 -42.43 -9.61
C LEU A 19 -17.74 -43.17 -10.46
N ARG A 20 -19.03 -43.00 -10.12
CA ARG A 20 -20.15 -43.45 -10.96
C ARG A 20 -20.80 -42.25 -11.62
N VAL A 21 -20.84 -42.24 -12.94
CA VAL A 21 -21.55 -41.23 -13.74
C VAL A 21 -22.79 -41.90 -14.32
N CYS A 22 -23.98 -41.45 -13.92
CA CYS A 22 -25.26 -41.92 -14.47
C CYS A 22 -25.84 -40.85 -15.38
N THR A 23 -26.10 -41.18 -16.65
CA THR A 23 -26.81 -40.31 -17.60
C THR A 23 -28.26 -40.75 -17.74
N TYR A 24 -29.20 -39.80 -17.66
CA TYR A 24 -30.63 -40.03 -17.88
C TYR A 24 -31.07 -39.28 -19.13
N VAL A 25 -31.57 -40.00 -20.14
CA VAL A 25 -32.10 -39.39 -21.37
C VAL A 25 -33.63 -39.51 -21.35
N ALA A 26 -34.32 -38.43 -21.02
CA ALA A 26 -35.75 -38.31 -21.25
C ALA A 26 -36.01 -37.79 -22.67
N ARG A 27 -36.96 -38.39 -23.40
CA ARG A 27 -37.44 -37.88 -24.68
C ARG A 27 -38.16 -36.55 -24.45
N SER A 28 -37.43 -35.44 -24.46
CA SER A 28 -37.83 -34.06 -24.81
C SER A 28 -36.71 -33.08 -24.42
N HIS A 29 -35.87 -32.69 -25.38
CA HIS A 29 -35.02 -31.49 -25.48
C HIS A 29 -34.46 -30.78 -24.21
N CYS A 30 -34.03 -31.49 -23.17
CA CYS A 30 -33.16 -30.95 -22.11
C CYS A 30 -32.13 -32.01 -21.68
N LEU A 31 -30.83 -31.70 -21.81
CA LEU A 31 -29.73 -32.49 -21.25
C LEU A 31 -29.48 -32.03 -19.80
N TYR A 32 -29.52 -32.96 -18.85
CA TYR A 32 -29.17 -32.72 -17.46
C TYR A 32 -27.88 -33.47 -17.10
N TRP A 33 -26.97 -32.79 -16.39
CA TRP A 33 -25.78 -33.41 -15.78
C TRP A 33 -25.92 -33.37 -14.26
N ALA A 34 -25.75 -34.52 -13.60
CA ALA A 34 -25.64 -34.60 -12.14
C ALA A 34 -24.32 -35.31 -11.80
N VAL A 35 -23.48 -34.68 -10.98
CA VAL A 35 -22.25 -35.29 -10.45
C VAL A 35 -22.54 -35.80 -9.05
N ILE A 36 -22.52 -37.12 -8.87
CA ILE A 36 -22.71 -37.76 -7.56
C ILE A 36 -21.33 -38.22 -7.06
N ARG A 37 -20.81 -37.61 -5.99
CA ARG A 37 -19.66 -38.15 -5.24
C ARG A 37 -20.17 -39.01 -4.09
N GLN A 38 -19.84 -40.31 -4.10
CA GLN A 38 -20.01 -41.19 -2.94
C GLN A 38 -18.70 -41.28 -2.16
N TYR A 39 -18.76 -41.06 -0.85
CA TYR A 39 -17.65 -41.29 0.07
C TYR A 39 -17.95 -42.52 0.92
N VAL A 40 -17.00 -43.45 1.02
CA VAL A 40 -17.06 -44.59 1.95
C VAL A 40 -15.93 -44.42 2.97
N ARG A 41 -16.28 -44.11 4.22
CA ARG A 41 -15.36 -44.17 5.37
C ARG A 41 -16.10 -44.89 6.50
N GLY A 42 -15.58 -46.03 6.96
CA GLY A 42 -16.04 -46.68 8.19
C GLY A 42 -17.47 -47.24 8.21
N GLY A 43 -18.00 -47.76 7.09
CA GLY A 43 -19.23 -48.56 7.10
C GLY A 43 -20.56 -47.79 7.14
N CYS A 44 -20.57 -46.46 7.01
CA CYS A 44 -21.80 -45.67 6.90
C CYS A 44 -21.81 -44.86 5.60
N VAL A 45 -22.88 -44.99 4.79
CA VAL A 45 -23.05 -44.29 3.51
C VAL A 45 -23.85 -43.00 3.75
N ARG A 46 -23.26 -41.83 3.47
CA ARG A 46 -23.99 -40.56 3.35
C ARG A 46 -23.93 -40.06 1.90
N ALA A 47 -25.08 -39.89 1.27
CA ALA A 47 -25.20 -39.20 -0.01
C ALA A 47 -25.40 -37.69 0.23
N ARG A 48 -24.66 -36.84 -0.47
CA ARG A 48 -24.96 -35.40 -0.59
C ARG A 48 -25.42 -35.12 -2.02
N THR A 49 -26.63 -34.58 -2.13
CA THR A 49 -27.21 -34.11 -3.40
C THR A 49 -26.91 -32.62 -3.53
N TYR A 50 -26.27 -32.21 -4.63
CA TYR A 50 -26.18 -30.79 -5.00
C TYR A 50 -27.33 -30.48 -5.96
N GLY A 51 -28.09 -29.42 -5.68
CA GLY A 51 -29.43 -29.18 -6.23
C GLY A 51 -29.51 -28.97 -7.74
N LEU A 52 -30.69 -29.31 -8.30
CA LEU A 52 -31.12 -29.00 -9.67
C LEU A 52 -31.56 -27.52 -9.77
N PHE A 53 -31.20 -26.83 -10.86
CA PHE A 53 -31.90 -25.63 -11.32
C PHE A 53 -32.68 -25.93 -12.61
N CYS A 54 -33.95 -25.55 -12.63
CA CYS A 54 -34.83 -25.64 -13.79
C CYS A 54 -35.29 -24.22 -14.17
N LEU A 55 -34.97 -23.77 -15.39
CA LEU A 55 -35.53 -22.56 -15.98
C LEU A 55 -36.66 -22.98 -16.93
N ARG A 56 -37.91 -22.94 -16.46
CA ARG A 56 -39.13 -22.79 -17.28
C ARG A 56 -40.38 -22.76 -16.38
N ASP A 57 -40.74 -21.56 -15.93
CA ASP A 57 -41.99 -20.89 -16.34
C ASP A 57 -42.16 -19.57 -15.58
N CYS A 58 -42.18 -18.48 -16.35
CA CYS A 58 -42.42 -17.13 -15.92
C CYS A 58 -43.88 -16.95 -15.45
N ARG A 59 -44.07 -16.45 -14.22
CA ARG A 59 -45.08 -15.45 -13.83
C ARG A 59 -44.86 -15.07 -12.36
N LEU A 60 -43.84 -14.26 -12.11
CA LEU A 60 -43.63 -13.38 -10.94
C LEU A 60 -42.22 -12.77 -11.05
N PHE A 61 -41.99 -11.97 -12.11
CA PHE A 61 -40.82 -11.12 -12.26
C PHE A 61 -41.26 -9.89 -13.08
N GLN A 62 -42.11 -9.07 -12.47
CA GLN A 62 -42.19 -7.65 -12.79
C GLN A 62 -41.40 -6.96 -11.70
N ASP A 63 -40.11 -6.76 -11.96
CA ASP A 63 -39.20 -5.76 -11.37
C ASP A 63 -37.76 -6.26 -11.55
N CYS A 64 -37.27 -6.23 -12.79
CA CYS A 64 -35.85 -6.16 -13.19
C CYS A 64 -35.75 -6.38 -14.71
N MET A 65 -36.25 -5.42 -15.50
CA MET A 65 -35.77 -5.30 -16.88
C MET A 65 -34.54 -4.42 -16.88
N CYS A 66 -33.38 -5.07 -17.04
CA CYS A 66 -32.16 -4.44 -17.48
C CYS A 66 -32.39 -3.82 -18.86
N THR A 67 -32.34 -2.50 -18.92
CA THR A 67 -32.17 -1.78 -20.17
C THR A 67 -30.69 -1.86 -20.55
N VAL A 68 -30.38 -2.69 -21.55
CA VAL A 68 -29.15 -2.54 -22.34
C VAL A 68 -29.35 -1.29 -23.19
N VAL A 69 -28.78 -0.17 -22.75
CA VAL A 69 -28.58 1.03 -23.56
C VAL A 69 -27.08 1.26 -23.65
N CYS A 70 -26.60 1.41 -24.88
CA CYS A 70 -25.24 1.77 -25.25
C CYS A 70 -24.67 2.85 -24.33
N MET A 71 -23.61 2.50 -23.59
CA MET A 71 -22.85 3.45 -22.79
C MET A 71 -21.80 4.12 -23.67
N THR A 72 -22.18 5.23 -24.29
CA THR A 72 -21.26 6.29 -24.71
C THR A 72 -21.65 7.56 -23.98
N GLU A 73 -21.31 7.65 -22.70
CA GLU A 73 -21.25 8.92 -21.97
C GLU A 73 -20.47 8.73 -20.66
N THR A 74 -19.47 9.58 -20.48
CA THR A 74 -18.58 9.73 -19.33
C THR A 74 -19.33 9.65 -17.99
N GLN A 75 -19.13 8.57 -17.23
CA GLN A 75 -19.57 8.50 -15.84
C GLN A 75 -18.63 9.33 -14.97
N ARG A 76 -19.01 10.58 -14.73
CA ARG A 76 -18.57 11.31 -13.53
C ARG A 76 -19.11 10.55 -12.31
N ALA A 77 -18.26 10.40 -11.28
CA ALA A 77 -18.68 9.90 -9.98
C ALA A 77 -19.88 10.72 -9.47
N PRO A 78 -20.92 10.08 -8.87
CA PRO A 78 -22.07 10.81 -8.37
C PRO A 78 -21.67 11.72 -7.20
N GLU A 79 -22.00 13.01 -7.31
CA GLU A 79 -21.81 14.00 -6.25
C GLU A 79 -22.63 13.61 -5.01
N GLY A 80 -21.99 13.65 -3.82
CA GLY A 80 -22.66 13.51 -2.53
C GLY A 80 -22.49 12.15 -1.84
N PHE A 81 -21.26 11.65 -1.69
CA PHE A 81 -21.00 10.49 -0.86
C PHE A 81 -21.03 10.88 0.63
N LYS A 82 -22.09 10.51 1.36
CA LYS A 82 -22.09 10.56 2.83
C LYS A 82 -21.30 9.35 3.35
N PRO A 83 -20.46 9.50 4.39
CA PRO A 83 -19.75 8.37 4.99
C PRO A 83 -20.75 7.30 5.41
N ARG A 84 -20.51 6.07 4.94
CA ARG A 84 -21.40 4.90 5.15
C ARG A 84 -21.32 4.36 6.58
N ILE A 85 -20.44 4.94 7.39
CA ILE A 85 -20.13 4.54 8.76
C ILE A 85 -20.85 5.49 9.72
N LYS A 86 -21.66 4.94 10.64
CA LYS A 86 -22.33 5.74 11.66
C LYS A 86 -21.29 6.39 12.58
N PRO A 87 -21.46 7.70 12.93
CA PRO A 87 -20.64 8.35 13.96
C PRO A 87 -20.67 7.57 15.27
N VAL A 88 -19.61 7.71 16.06
CA VAL A 88 -19.59 7.22 17.45
C VAL A 88 -20.69 7.93 18.24
N GLU A 89 -21.44 7.20 19.06
CA GLU A 89 -22.44 7.81 19.95
C GLU A 89 -21.73 8.71 20.96
N ALA A 90 -22.30 9.89 21.23
CA ALA A 90 -21.70 10.84 22.16
C ALA A 90 -21.52 10.19 23.56
N GLY A 91 -20.28 10.11 24.03
CA GLY A 91 -19.92 9.50 25.32
C GLY A 91 -19.35 8.07 25.26
N ASP A 92 -19.15 7.48 24.07
CA ASP A 92 -18.44 6.19 23.93
C ASP A 92 -16.91 6.41 23.85
N ASP A 93 -16.22 6.22 24.99
CA ASP A 93 -14.76 6.38 25.12
C ASP A 93 -13.94 5.16 24.64
N ARG A 94 -14.58 4.13 24.08
CA ARG A 94 -13.87 2.95 23.56
C ARG A 94 -13.05 3.32 22.31
N PRO A 95 -11.89 2.68 22.08
CA PRO A 95 -11.08 2.92 20.89
C PRO A 95 -11.89 2.89 19.59
N VAL A 96 -11.59 3.74 18.62
CA VAL A 96 -12.32 3.72 17.33
C VAL A 96 -11.93 2.49 16.51
N SER A 97 -10.65 2.10 16.57
CA SER A 97 -10.10 0.87 16.00
C SER A 97 -10.65 -0.36 16.73
N ILE A 98 -11.17 -1.33 15.98
CA ILE A 98 -11.59 -2.62 16.55
C ILE A 98 -10.37 -3.42 16.99
N SER A 99 -9.30 -3.39 16.21
CA SER A 99 -8.02 -4.03 16.56
C SER A 99 -7.47 -3.52 17.90
N ALA A 100 -7.55 -2.21 18.17
CA ALA A 100 -7.19 -1.66 19.49
C ALA A 100 -8.09 -2.15 20.63
N ARG A 101 -9.39 -2.36 20.39
CA ARG A 101 -10.30 -2.94 21.40
C ARG A 101 -9.95 -4.41 21.71
N LEU A 102 -9.47 -5.14 20.71
CA LEU A 102 -9.11 -6.56 20.83
C LEU A 102 -7.66 -6.78 21.31
N GLY A 103 -6.84 -5.72 21.35
CA GLY A 103 -5.41 -5.81 21.65
C GLY A 103 -4.64 -6.65 20.62
N ARG A 104 -5.08 -6.66 19.35
CA ARG A 104 -4.44 -7.40 18.24
C ARG A 104 -4.97 -6.92 16.90
N LEU A 105 -4.18 -7.04 15.84
CA LEU A 105 -4.64 -6.79 14.46
C LEU A 105 -5.48 -7.97 13.99
N GLN A 106 -6.78 -7.73 13.80
CA GLN A 106 -7.73 -8.81 13.53
C GLN A 106 -8.89 -8.35 12.65
N PHE A 107 -9.32 -9.21 11.74
CA PHE A 107 -10.59 -9.05 11.03
C PHE A 107 -11.77 -8.98 12.00
N HIS A 108 -12.69 -8.05 11.73
CA HIS A 108 -13.89 -7.86 12.54
C HIS A 108 -14.87 -9.01 12.33
N THR A 109 -15.88 -9.13 13.19
CA THR A 109 -17.01 -10.04 12.96
C THR A 109 -17.79 -9.75 11.67
N SER A 110 -17.65 -8.53 11.11
CA SER A 110 -18.16 -8.18 9.77
C SER A 110 -17.32 -8.73 8.62
N GLY A 111 -16.17 -9.35 8.91
CA GLY A 111 -15.19 -9.83 7.93
C GLY A 111 -14.30 -8.72 7.35
N LYS A 112 -14.28 -7.53 7.95
CA LYS A 112 -13.50 -6.37 7.45
C LYS A 112 -12.25 -6.11 8.28
N PHE A 113 -11.22 -5.59 7.63
CA PHE A 113 -10.04 -4.99 8.25
C PHE A 113 -9.64 -3.76 7.43
N ARG A 114 -9.27 -2.66 8.08
CA ARG A 114 -9.03 -1.38 7.39
C ARG A 114 -7.66 -0.80 7.73
N VAL A 115 -6.89 -0.49 6.70
CA VAL A 115 -5.65 0.27 6.81
C VAL A 115 -5.85 1.65 6.20
N LEU A 116 -5.42 2.70 6.90
CA LEU A 116 -5.33 4.04 6.37
C LEU A 116 -3.85 4.37 6.11
N GLN A 117 -3.47 4.53 4.84
CA GLN A 117 -2.15 4.99 4.47
C GLN A 117 -2.10 6.53 4.47
N VAL A 118 -1.08 7.06 5.14
CA VAL A 118 -0.72 8.47 5.18
C VAL A 118 0.68 8.61 4.59
N ALA A 119 0.77 9.28 3.44
CA ALA A 119 2.03 9.47 2.72
C ALA A 119 2.40 10.96 2.68
N ASP A 120 3.68 11.25 2.86
CA ASP A 120 4.28 12.57 2.65
C ASP A 120 3.52 13.71 3.37
N ILE A 121 3.40 13.65 4.70
CA ILE A 121 2.99 14.83 5.47
C ILE A 121 3.97 15.97 5.15
N GLN A 122 5.28 15.66 5.18
CA GLN A 122 6.39 16.50 4.76
C GLN A 122 6.21 17.98 5.15
N ASP A 123 5.76 18.20 6.38
CA ASP A 123 5.65 19.52 6.98
C ASP A 123 6.91 19.78 7.82
N GLY A 124 7.22 21.05 8.07
CA GLY A 124 8.26 21.43 9.04
C GLY A 124 7.79 21.17 10.48
N PRO A 125 8.47 21.74 11.50
CA PRO A 125 8.09 21.57 12.91
C PRO A 125 6.64 21.98 13.24
N LYS A 126 6.04 22.82 12.41
CA LYS A 126 4.65 23.25 12.53
C LYS A 126 3.81 22.58 11.43
N ILE A 127 3.01 21.60 11.82
CA ILE A 127 2.12 20.88 10.92
C ILE A 127 1.00 21.82 10.44
N ALA A 128 0.65 21.76 9.15
CA ALA A 128 -0.43 22.56 8.61
C ALA A 128 -1.78 22.12 9.20
N LYS A 129 -2.63 23.11 9.50
CA LYS A 129 -3.99 22.87 10.03
C LYS A 129 -4.84 22.02 9.08
N ASP A 130 -4.69 22.23 7.78
CA ASP A 130 -5.41 21.45 6.77
C ASP A 130 -4.91 20.00 6.71
N THR A 131 -3.62 19.73 6.95
CA THR A 131 -3.10 18.36 7.14
C THR A 131 -3.79 17.69 8.32
N ILE A 132 -3.87 18.37 9.47
CA ILE A 132 -4.54 17.84 10.67
C ILE A 132 -6.03 17.60 10.41
N ALA A 133 -6.73 18.55 9.76
CA ALA A 133 -8.14 18.41 9.42
C ALA A 133 -8.40 17.22 8.48
N LEU A 134 -7.50 16.98 7.52
CA LEU A 134 -7.57 15.81 6.65
C LEU A 134 -7.43 14.51 7.44
N LEU A 135 -6.45 14.43 8.35
CA LEU A 135 -6.23 13.26 9.19
C LEU A 135 -7.45 12.98 10.07
N GLU A 136 -7.97 13.99 10.77
CA GLU A 136 -9.17 13.87 11.60
C GLU A 136 -10.37 13.36 10.80
N ALA A 137 -10.67 14.00 9.66
CA ALA A 137 -11.79 13.62 8.82
C ALA A 137 -11.62 12.20 8.23
N SER A 138 -10.41 11.82 7.84
CA SER A 138 -10.11 10.49 7.31
C SER A 138 -10.31 9.41 8.39
N LEU A 139 -9.84 9.65 9.61
CA LEU A 139 -10.01 8.75 10.75
C LEU A 139 -11.50 8.58 11.12
N ASP A 140 -12.26 9.67 11.14
CA ASP A 140 -13.69 9.64 11.46
C ASP A 140 -14.51 8.95 10.36
N ALA A 141 -14.17 9.21 9.10
CA ALA A 141 -14.88 8.64 7.96
C ALA A 141 -14.64 7.13 7.82
N THR A 142 -13.47 6.62 8.21
CA THR A 142 -13.06 5.24 7.91
C THR A 142 -12.93 4.31 9.11
N ARG A 143 -12.67 4.86 10.31
CA ARG A 143 -12.45 4.09 11.55
C ARG A 143 -11.45 2.94 11.32
N PRO A 144 -10.20 3.24 10.94
CA PRO A 144 -9.24 2.23 10.52
C PRO A 144 -8.78 1.39 11.72
N ASP A 145 -8.36 0.16 11.42
CA ASP A 145 -7.71 -0.74 12.39
C ASP A 145 -6.28 -0.33 12.67
N LEU A 146 -5.59 0.14 11.63
CA LEU A 146 -4.20 0.57 11.64
C LEU A 146 -4.01 1.78 10.72
N VAL A 147 -3.21 2.75 11.16
CA VAL A 147 -2.66 3.80 10.27
C VAL A 147 -1.22 3.46 9.92
N VAL A 148 -0.87 3.57 8.64
CA VAL A 148 0.51 3.41 8.16
C VAL A 148 1.03 4.74 7.65
N PHE A 149 2.05 5.27 8.30
CA PHE A 149 2.82 6.43 7.85
C PHE A 149 3.95 5.95 6.93
N SER A 150 3.80 6.14 5.62
CA SER A 150 4.65 5.49 4.61
C SER A 150 5.83 6.34 4.15
N GLY A 151 6.51 7.04 5.06
CA GLY A 151 7.67 7.89 4.76
C GLY A 151 7.39 9.39 4.58
N ASN A 152 8.44 10.19 4.73
CA ASN A 152 8.46 11.66 4.69
C ASN A 152 7.42 12.31 5.63
N GLN A 153 7.48 11.96 6.91
CA GLN A 153 6.63 12.63 7.91
C GLN A 153 7.08 14.06 8.16
N ILE A 154 8.40 14.28 8.11
CA ILE A 154 9.02 15.59 8.33
C ILE A 154 9.72 16.08 7.06
N ALA A 155 9.59 17.38 6.78
CA ALA A 155 10.44 18.05 5.80
C ALA A 155 11.83 18.29 6.41
N GLY A 156 12.69 17.26 6.44
CA GLY A 156 14.01 17.36 7.06
C GLY A 156 14.92 18.43 6.44
N PHE A 157 14.67 18.81 5.19
CA PHE A 157 15.33 19.94 4.51
C PHE A 157 14.75 21.32 4.84
N SER A 158 13.73 21.41 5.72
CA SER A 158 13.15 22.69 6.13
C SER A 158 14.23 23.60 6.74
N PRO A 159 14.17 24.92 6.48
CA PRO A 159 15.07 25.89 7.11
C PRO A 159 15.09 25.83 8.65
N SER A 160 14.04 25.29 9.28
CA SER A 160 14.01 25.07 10.73
C SER A 160 15.10 24.12 11.22
N PHE A 161 15.53 23.17 10.38
CA PHE A 161 16.56 22.19 10.70
C PHE A 161 17.95 22.57 10.17
N ALA A 162 18.16 23.80 9.67
CA ALA A 162 19.41 24.20 9.01
C ALA A 162 20.67 23.98 9.88
N GLY A 163 20.55 24.05 11.22
CA GLY A 163 21.67 23.83 12.14
C GLY A 163 22.12 22.37 12.28
N SER A 164 21.31 21.41 11.84
CA SER A 164 21.61 19.96 11.86
C SER A 164 21.33 19.29 10.52
N PHE A 165 21.03 20.07 9.48
CA PHE A 165 20.65 19.54 8.18
C PHE A 165 21.74 18.63 7.63
N ARG A 166 21.34 17.46 7.14
CA ARG A 166 22.21 16.50 6.47
C ARG A 166 21.66 16.17 5.10
N LYS A 167 22.39 16.56 4.04
CA LYS A 167 21.93 16.35 2.66
C LYS A 167 21.86 14.88 2.26
N ARG A 168 22.89 14.10 2.62
CA ARG A 168 23.04 12.66 2.33
C ARG A 168 23.55 11.92 3.56
N ARG A 169 23.23 10.63 3.71
CA ARG A 169 23.72 9.85 4.86
C ARG A 169 25.23 9.71 4.92
N TRP A 170 25.89 9.71 3.76
CA TRP A 170 27.35 9.69 3.63
C TRP A 170 28.01 11.07 3.73
N SER A 171 27.25 12.14 4.02
CA SER A 171 27.84 13.45 4.31
C SER A 171 28.50 13.42 5.69
N GLU A 172 29.78 13.85 5.75
CA GLU A 172 30.59 13.85 6.98
C GLU A 172 30.53 15.18 7.76
N ASP A 173 29.56 16.04 7.44
CA ASP A 173 29.41 17.34 8.10
C ASP A 173 29.24 17.18 9.62
N PHE A 174 30.09 17.87 10.38
CA PHE A 174 29.99 17.90 11.83
C PHE A 174 28.71 18.63 12.25
N ILE A 175 27.89 17.95 13.05
CA ILE A 175 26.70 18.53 13.66
C ILE A 175 26.89 18.54 15.16
N SER A 176 26.77 19.72 15.78
CA SER A 176 26.89 19.83 17.24
C SER A 176 25.75 19.11 17.96
N GLU A 177 26.04 18.49 19.09
CA GLU A 177 25.02 17.83 19.91
C GLU A 177 23.88 18.78 20.33
N SER A 178 24.20 20.05 20.60
CA SER A 178 23.19 21.07 20.90
C SER A 178 22.21 21.29 19.74
N ALA A 179 22.68 21.21 18.50
CA ALA A 179 21.82 21.33 17.32
C ALA A 179 20.95 20.07 17.14
N LEU A 180 21.51 18.88 17.37
CA LEU A 180 20.75 17.62 17.34
C LEU A 180 19.67 17.61 18.42
N GLU A 181 19.95 18.08 19.64
CA GLU A 181 18.97 18.09 20.72
C GLU A 181 17.80 19.05 20.44
N LYS A 182 18.11 20.22 19.87
CA LYS A 182 17.07 21.13 19.37
C LYS A 182 16.21 20.45 18.30
N THR A 183 16.82 19.68 17.41
CA THR A 183 16.12 18.93 16.37
C THR A 183 15.26 17.81 16.93
N ARG A 184 15.74 17.03 17.90
CA ARG A 184 14.93 16.01 18.59
C ARG A 184 13.70 16.64 19.23
N THR A 185 13.85 17.81 19.86
CA THR A 185 12.73 18.58 20.41
C THR A 185 11.72 18.97 19.32
N MET A 186 12.18 19.58 18.23
CA MET A 186 11.30 19.99 17.13
C MET A 186 10.59 18.80 16.45
N VAL A 187 11.28 17.68 16.25
CA VAL A 187 10.70 16.46 15.66
C VAL A 187 9.67 15.86 16.61
N ARG A 188 9.93 15.82 17.92
CA ARG A 188 8.97 15.38 18.93
C ARG A 188 7.72 16.27 18.95
N GLU A 189 7.88 17.59 18.92
CA GLU A 189 6.76 18.53 18.85
C GLU A 189 5.95 18.41 17.56
N ALA A 190 6.60 18.18 16.42
CA ALA A 190 5.94 17.93 15.13
C ALA A 190 5.14 16.62 15.17
N THR A 191 5.76 15.57 15.70
CA THR A 191 5.14 14.25 15.89
C THR A 191 3.88 14.36 16.72
N ALA A 192 3.97 14.99 17.90
CA ALA A 192 2.84 15.20 18.80
C ALA A 192 1.63 15.84 18.10
N GLN A 193 1.85 16.76 17.16
CA GLN A 193 0.77 17.41 16.43
C GLN A 193 0.02 16.45 15.49
N PHE A 194 0.74 15.67 14.67
CA PHE A 194 0.08 14.81 13.68
C PHE A 194 -0.41 13.47 14.24
N VAL A 195 0.14 12.99 15.37
CA VAL A 195 -0.37 11.78 16.04
C VAL A 195 -1.51 12.07 17.02
N ALA A 196 -1.67 13.31 17.49
CA ALA A 196 -2.77 13.66 18.41
C ALA A 196 -4.18 13.25 17.92
N PRO A 197 -4.54 13.41 16.62
CA PRO A 197 -5.81 12.89 16.10
C PRO A 197 -5.99 11.38 16.26
N LEU A 198 -4.90 10.60 16.15
CA LEU A 198 -4.90 9.14 16.29
C LEU A 198 -4.98 8.75 17.76
N GLU A 199 -4.21 9.42 18.63
CA GLU A 199 -4.25 9.20 20.09
C GLU A 199 -5.64 9.45 20.66
N ALA A 200 -6.27 10.56 20.28
CA ALA A 200 -7.63 10.90 20.70
C ALA A 200 -8.65 9.82 20.32
N ARG A 201 -8.40 9.10 19.22
CA ARG A 201 -9.26 8.01 18.70
C ARG A 201 -8.75 6.62 19.11
N LYS A 202 -7.62 6.54 19.82
CA LYS A 202 -6.92 5.31 20.22
C LYS A 202 -6.70 4.37 19.02
N VAL A 203 -6.26 4.92 17.89
CA VAL A 203 -5.97 4.16 16.67
C VAL A 203 -4.49 3.78 16.67
N PRO A 204 -4.14 2.48 16.57
CA PRO A 204 -2.76 2.04 16.44
C PRO A 204 -2.15 2.54 15.13
N TRP A 205 -0.86 2.77 15.13
CA TRP A 205 -0.15 3.25 13.95
C TRP A 205 1.30 2.76 13.89
N VAL A 206 1.81 2.69 12.67
CA VAL A 206 3.17 2.23 12.35
C VAL A 206 3.77 3.17 11.31
N VAL A 207 5.08 3.32 11.32
CA VAL A 207 5.81 4.26 10.47
C VAL A 207 7.05 3.64 9.83
N THR A 208 7.29 3.99 8.57
CA THR A 208 8.58 3.85 7.87
C THR A 208 9.07 5.23 7.41
N TYR A 209 10.29 5.27 6.89
CA TYR A 209 11.01 6.50 6.57
C TYR A 209 11.09 6.73 5.08
N GLY A 210 11.18 8.00 4.73
CA GLY A 210 11.46 8.47 3.39
C GLY A 210 12.79 9.18 3.28
N ASN A 211 13.11 9.53 2.04
CA ASN A 211 14.36 10.17 1.65
C ASN A 211 14.57 11.58 2.25
N HIS A 212 13.53 12.20 2.82
CA HIS A 212 13.62 13.51 3.47
C HIS A 212 13.64 13.45 4.99
N ASP A 213 13.25 12.34 5.63
CA ASP A 213 13.11 12.30 7.08
C ASP A 213 14.47 12.48 7.80
N PHE A 214 15.49 11.74 7.38
CA PHE A 214 16.82 11.82 7.98
C PHE A 214 17.50 13.17 7.77
N GLN A 215 17.04 13.96 6.79
CA GLN A 215 17.71 15.19 6.40
C GLN A 215 17.66 16.27 7.49
N CYS A 216 16.79 16.12 8.49
CA CYS A 216 16.83 16.96 9.69
C CYS A 216 18.11 16.78 10.53
N GLY A 217 18.88 15.73 10.27
CA GLY A 217 20.13 15.40 10.96
C GLY A 217 20.07 14.14 11.82
N LEU A 218 18.86 13.62 12.09
CA LEU A 218 18.64 12.43 12.91
C LEU A 218 18.70 11.16 12.05
N SER A 219 19.23 10.08 12.62
CA SER A 219 19.18 8.75 12.03
C SER A 219 17.77 8.14 12.10
N ASN A 220 17.48 7.11 11.30
CA ASN A 220 16.20 6.40 11.36
C ASN A 220 15.99 5.77 12.74
N ALA A 221 17.05 5.31 13.41
CA ALA A 221 16.98 4.79 14.77
C ALA A 221 16.59 5.87 15.81
N GLU A 222 17.10 7.09 15.67
CA GLU A 222 16.71 8.21 16.55
C GLU A 222 15.27 8.66 16.28
N LEU A 223 14.85 8.69 15.01
CA LEU A 223 13.47 8.97 14.65
C LEU A 223 12.51 7.88 15.17
N ASP A 224 12.86 6.60 15.00
CA ASP A 224 12.11 5.46 15.57
C ASP A 224 11.94 5.61 17.09
N ALA A 225 13.03 5.92 17.79
CA ALA A 225 13.01 6.11 19.23
C ALA A 225 12.04 7.23 19.64
N ILE A 226 12.03 8.37 18.93
CA ILE A 226 11.08 9.46 19.17
C ILE A 226 9.65 9.01 18.89
N TYR A 227 9.39 8.36 17.75
CA TYR A 227 8.04 7.92 17.38
C TYR A 227 7.45 6.93 18.39
N ARG A 228 8.29 6.06 18.97
CA ARG A 228 7.89 5.10 20.01
C ARG A 228 7.55 5.72 21.36
N GLU A 229 7.87 7.00 21.58
CA GLU A 229 7.44 7.71 22.81
C GLU A 229 5.93 7.95 22.85
N PHE A 230 5.26 7.90 21.69
CA PHE A 230 3.85 8.28 21.54
C PHE A 230 2.90 7.06 21.61
N PRO A 231 1.76 7.18 22.33
CA PRO A 231 0.74 6.15 22.38
C PRO A 231 0.27 5.68 21.00
N GLY A 232 0.04 4.37 20.88
CA GLY A 232 -0.47 3.75 19.66
C GLY A 232 0.61 3.37 18.64
N CYS A 233 1.86 3.80 18.80
CA CYS A 233 2.97 3.40 17.95
C CYS A 233 3.29 1.90 18.12
N ILE A 234 3.35 1.14 17.02
CA ILE A 234 3.65 -0.30 17.03
C ILE A 234 4.95 -0.67 16.28
N ASN A 235 5.85 0.31 16.05
CA ASN A 235 7.18 0.09 15.42
C ASN A 235 8.09 -0.89 16.18
N ALA A 236 7.73 -1.24 17.41
CA ALA A 236 8.29 -2.36 18.14
C ALA A 236 7.21 -3.00 19.02
N ALA A 237 7.42 -4.26 19.41
CA ALA A 237 6.54 -4.96 20.32
C ALA A 237 6.56 -4.30 21.71
N ASP A 238 5.51 -3.55 22.04
CA ASP A 238 5.21 -3.08 23.39
C ASP A 238 3.69 -2.92 23.56
N ALA A 239 3.19 -3.44 24.69
CA ALA A 239 1.87 -3.36 25.35
C ALA A 239 0.54 -3.39 24.54
N LEU A 240 0.48 -2.82 23.33
CA LEU A 240 -0.73 -2.61 22.54
C LEU A 240 -1.25 -3.90 21.88
N LEU A 241 -0.33 -4.79 21.49
CA LEU A 241 -0.64 -6.08 20.86
C LEU A 241 -0.01 -7.24 21.67
N PRO A 242 -0.40 -7.43 22.95
CA PRO A 242 0.32 -8.32 23.88
C PRO A 242 0.32 -9.80 23.47
N ASP A 243 -0.68 -10.22 22.70
CA ASP A 243 -0.85 -11.61 22.27
C ASP A 243 -0.53 -11.81 20.78
N GLN A 244 0.30 -10.94 20.20
CA GLN A 244 0.64 -10.98 18.79
C GLN A 244 2.11 -10.69 18.55
N THR A 245 2.78 -11.59 17.82
CA THR A 245 4.19 -11.41 17.45
C THR A 245 4.32 -10.33 16.39
N ILE A 246 5.20 -9.35 16.62
CA ILE A 246 5.66 -8.39 15.61
C ILE A 246 7.05 -8.84 15.17
N TYR A 247 7.24 -9.10 13.88
CA TYR A 247 8.53 -9.52 13.35
C TYR A 247 9.34 -8.29 12.95
N THR A 248 10.30 -7.88 13.76
CA THR A 248 11.13 -6.71 13.48
C THR A 248 12.40 -7.09 12.73
N CYS A 249 12.85 -6.21 11.83
CA CYS A 249 14.11 -6.35 11.11
C CYS A 249 15.09 -5.26 11.50
N GLU A 250 14.75 -4.00 11.24
CA GLU A 250 15.53 -2.80 11.53
C GLU A 250 14.55 -1.62 11.63
N PRO A 251 14.97 -0.42 12.11
CA PRO A 251 14.06 0.73 12.19
C PRO A 251 13.28 0.94 10.88
N GLY A 252 11.95 1.02 10.96
CA GLY A 252 11.09 1.19 9.78
C GLY A 252 10.87 -0.07 8.93
N THR A 253 11.47 -1.21 9.30
CA THR A 253 11.26 -2.49 8.63
C THR A 253 10.75 -3.57 9.59
N LEU A 254 9.49 -3.98 9.43
CA LEU A 254 8.84 -5.01 10.24
C LEU A 254 7.67 -5.69 9.50
N ALA A 255 7.22 -6.84 9.99
CA ALA A 255 6.02 -7.53 9.51
C ALA A 255 5.02 -7.76 10.64
N LEU A 256 3.75 -7.53 10.31
CA LEU A 256 2.60 -7.56 11.21
C LEU A 256 1.60 -8.62 10.71
N PRO A 257 1.36 -9.71 11.46
CA PRO A 257 0.28 -10.63 11.10
C PRO A 257 -1.09 -9.96 11.29
N VAL A 258 -2.08 -10.35 10.48
CA VAL A 258 -3.49 -10.00 10.70
C VAL A 258 -4.28 -11.28 10.89
N ARG A 259 -4.90 -11.40 12.08
CA ARG A 259 -5.61 -12.60 12.52
C ARG A 259 -7.01 -12.67 11.93
N ASP A 260 -7.52 -13.89 11.74
CA ASP A 260 -8.92 -14.14 11.39
C ASP A 260 -9.88 -13.73 12.52
N VAL A 261 -11.18 -13.76 12.24
CA VAL A 261 -12.22 -13.32 13.20
C VAL A 261 -12.19 -14.10 14.52
N GLU A 262 -11.73 -15.34 14.51
CA GLU A 262 -11.68 -16.23 15.67
C GLU A 262 -10.31 -16.21 16.37
N ASN A 263 -9.35 -15.42 15.88
CA ASN A 263 -7.96 -15.40 16.34
C ASN A 263 -7.27 -16.79 16.27
N SER A 264 -7.71 -17.65 15.36
CA SER A 264 -7.18 -19.01 15.18
C SER A 264 -5.93 -19.05 14.31
N ARG A 265 -5.81 -18.14 13.33
CA ARG A 265 -4.70 -18.14 12.36
C ARG A 265 -4.42 -16.76 11.78
N ASN A 266 -3.25 -16.64 11.15
CA ASN A 266 -2.91 -15.50 10.30
C ASN A 266 -3.65 -15.64 8.95
N VAL A 267 -4.25 -14.54 8.48
CA VAL A 267 -4.96 -14.46 7.19
C VAL A 267 -4.10 -13.76 6.15
N MET A 268 -3.44 -12.68 6.54
CA MET A 268 -2.55 -11.88 5.71
C MET A 268 -1.46 -11.25 6.57
N GLY A 269 -0.37 -10.80 5.94
CA GLY A 269 0.63 -9.94 6.55
C GLY A 269 0.55 -8.50 6.07
N LEU A 270 0.96 -7.57 6.92
CA LEU A 270 1.33 -6.22 6.52
C LEU A 270 2.84 -6.07 6.74
N VAL A 271 3.59 -5.74 5.69
CA VAL A 271 5.01 -5.49 5.78
C VAL A 271 5.24 -3.99 5.66
N ILE A 272 5.93 -3.43 6.64
CA ILE A 272 6.40 -2.06 6.63
C ILE A 272 7.87 -2.13 6.27
N LEU A 273 8.30 -1.41 5.23
CA LEU A 273 9.65 -1.52 4.67
C LEU A 273 10.31 -0.14 4.60
N ASP A 274 11.54 -0.03 5.10
CA ASP A 274 12.43 1.08 4.79
C ASP A 274 13.01 0.84 3.40
N SER A 275 12.50 1.58 2.41
CA SER A 275 12.88 1.42 1.01
C SER A 275 14.25 2.03 0.68
N GLY A 276 14.94 2.66 1.64
CA GLY A 276 16.19 3.39 1.43
C GLY A 276 16.00 4.91 1.27
N ASP A 277 16.96 5.59 0.63
CA ASP A 277 16.86 7.03 0.37
C ASP A 277 17.48 7.48 -0.97
N TYR A 278 18.79 7.68 -1.03
CA TYR A 278 19.52 8.20 -2.17
C TYR A 278 20.63 7.21 -2.57
N ALA A 279 20.88 7.09 -3.86
CA ALA A 279 21.98 6.30 -4.39
C ALA A 279 23.25 7.15 -4.55
N HIS A 280 24.42 6.53 -4.35
CA HIS A 280 25.70 7.12 -4.74
C HIS A 280 25.72 7.37 -6.26
N GLY A 281 26.17 8.56 -6.67
CA GLY A 281 26.18 8.95 -8.08
C GLY A 281 24.81 9.38 -8.64
N GLY A 282 23.84 9.63 -7.75
CA GLY A 282 22.55 10.23 -8.07
C GLY A 282 21.39 9.24 -8.13
N GLY A 283 20.19 9.73 -7.80
CA GLY A 283 18.95 8.96 -7.82
C GLY A 283 18.54 8.42 -6.46
N PHE A 284 17.59 7.50 -6.49
CA PHE A 284 16.99 6.94 -5.29
C PHE A 284 17.64 5.61 -4.91
N GLY A 285 17.78 5.40 -3.60
CA GLY A 285 18.35 4.19 -3.02
C GLY A 285 17.37 3.02 -3.00
N VAL A 286 17.90 1.84 -2.72
CA VAL A 286 17.13 0.58 -2.57
C VAL A 286 17.08 0.17 -1.10
N PRO A 287 16.19 -0.76 -0.70
CA PRO A 287 16.22 -1.33 0.64
C PRO A 287 17.59 -1.94 0.96
N SER A 288 17.93 -2.01 2.26
CA SER A 288 19.17 -2.66 2.69
C SER A 288 19.17 -4.17 2.37
N GLU A 289 20.34 -4.78 2.22
CA GLU A 289 20.45 -6.25 2.07
C GLU A 289 19.73 -7.01 3.20
N ARG A 290 19.80 -6.47 4.43
CA ARG A 290 19.12 -7.04 5.59
C ARG A 290 17.59 -6.99 5.41
N ALA A 291 17.06 -5.89 4.87
CA ALA A 291 15.63 -5.74 4.57
C ALA A 291 15.19 -6.67 3.42
N LEU A 292 15.99 -6.80 2.36
CA LEU A 292 15.73 -7.75 1.27
C LEU A 292 15.73 -9.21 1.75
N ASP A 293 16.69 -9.60 2.59
CA ASP A 293 16.73 -10.91 3.24
C ASP A 293 15.54 -11.13 4.19
N PHE A 294 15.07 -10.07 4.85
CA PHE A 294 13.87 -10.13 5.66
C PHE A 294 12.63 -10.41 4.80
N LEU A 295 12.46 -9.72 3.67
CA LEU A 295 11.35 -9.99 2.73
C LEU A 295 11.34 -11.45 2.27
N ARG A 296 12.51 -12.04 1.96
CA ARG A 296 12.59 -13.47 1.60
C ARG A 296 12.09 -14.41 2.72
N ARG A 297 12.15 -14.00 3.98
CA ARG A 297 11.80 -14.81 5.15
C ARG A 297 10.35 -14.61 5.63
N VAL A 298 9.77 -13.43 5.41
CA VAL A 298 8.43 -13.07 5.92
C VAL A 298 7.35 -14.11 5.62
N PRO A 299 7.21 -14.66 4.40
CA PRO A 299 6.15 -15.63 4.11
C PRO A 299 6.22 -16.87 5.01
N GLY A 300 7.44 -17.34 5.32
CA GLY A 300 7.68 -18.44 6.25
C GLY A 300 7.42 -18.06 7.71
N LEU A 301 7.81 -16.85 8.12
CA LEU A 301 7.56 -16.34 9.48
C LEU A 301 6.05 -16.26 9.79
N LEU A 302 5.26 -15.71 8.87
CA LEU A 302 3.83 -15.51 9.06
C LEU A 302 3.01 -16.80 8.97
N SER A 303 3.49 -17.78 8.19
CA SER A 303 2.84 -19.09 8.05
C SER A 303 3.16 -20.04 9.22
N GLY A 304 4.29 -19.82 9.92
CA GLY A 304 4.83 -20.70 10.95
C GLY A 304 4.25 -20.59 12.37
N GLU A 305 3.26 -19.71 12.62
CA GLU A 305 2.56 -19.60 13.91
C GLU A 305 1.44 -20.64 14.12
N SER A 306 1.33 -21.64 13.23
CA SER A 306 0.45 -22.77 13.49
C SER A 306 1.17 -23.78 14.38
N ASP A 307 1.00 -23.64 15.70
CA ASP A 307 1.30 -24.68 16.69
C ASP A 307 0.47 -25.94 16.41
N VAL A 308 0.89 -26.79 15.47
CA VAL A 308 0.56 -28.22 15.49
C VAL A 308 1.67 -28.98 14.75
N GLU A 309 2.20 -30.02 15.40
CA GLU A 309 3.07 -31.08 14.87
C GLU A 309 2.46 -31.88 13.70
N GLU A 310 1.51 -31.29 12.95
CA GLU A 310 0.82 -31.90 11.84
C GLU A 310 1.05 -31.07 10.57
N MET A 311 2.32 -31.04 10.10
CA MET A 311 2.64 -30.83 8.69
C MET A 311 2.11 -32.02 7.84
N VAL A 312 0.83 -32.34 7.97
CA VAL A 312 0.14 -33.36 7.19
C VAL A 312 -0.90 -32.67 6.33
N SER A 313 -0.44 -31.87 5.37
CA SER A 313 -0.94 -31.85 4.00
C SER A 313 -0.31 -30.70 3.20
N ASP A 314 -0.15 -30.91 1.90
CA ASP A 314 0.18 -29.90 0.89
C ASP A 314 -0.91 -28.80 0.73
N SER A 315 -1.67 -28.47 1.78
CA SER A 315 -2.96 -27.75 1.68
C SER A 315 -3.18 -26.55 2.61
N CYS A 316 -2.20 -26.14 3.43
CA CYS A 316 -2.25 -24.83 4.07
C CYS A 316 -1.65 -23.78 3.11
N PRO A 317 -2.47 -22.88 2.53
CA PRO A 317 -1.95 -21.82 1.67
C PRO A 317 -1.04 -20.90 2.46
N MET A 318 0.07 -20.50 1.83
CA MET A 318 1.01 -19.51 2.36
C MET A 318 0.27 -18.22 2.72
N VAL A 319 0.61 -17.61 3.85
CA VAL A 319 0.07 -16.30 4.21
C VAL A 319 0.75 -15.24 3.35
N GLU A 320 -0.01 -14.64 2.43
CA GLU A 320 0.50 -13.55 1.60
C GLU A 320 0.43 -12.20 2.32
N SER A 321 1.29 -11.27 1.90
CA SER A 321 1.47 -9.97 2.53
C SER A 321 1.33 -8.79 1.56
N MET A 322 0.92 -7.65 2.10
CA MET A 322 1.00 -6.35 1.44
C MET A 322 2.15 -5.53 2.02
N VAL A 323 2.97 -4.94 1.16
CA VAL A 323 4.10 -4.07 1.53
C VAL A 323 3.65 -2.60 1.53
N PHE A 324 4.11 -1.84 2.52
CA PHE A 324 4.01 -0.39 2.60
C PHE A 324 5.40 0.21 2.71
N GLN A 325 5.72 1.13 1.81
CA GLN A 325 7.03 1.77 1.76
C GLN A 325 6.94 3.19 1.23
N HIS A 326 8.08 3.88 1.22
CA HIS A 326 8.14 5.25 0.73
C HIS A 326 8.33 5.31 -0.78
N MET A 327 9.45 4.79 -1.29
CA MET A 327 9.77 4.89 -2.72
C MET A 327 9.02 3.84 -3.55
N PRO A 328 8.48 4.23 -4.72
CA PRO A 328 7.92 3.30 -5.68
C PRO A 328 9.02 2.41 -6.28
N LEU A 329 8.58 1.23 -6.72
CA LEU A 329 9.40 0.29 -7.47
C LEU A 329 9.59 0.75 -8.93
N PRO A 330 10.70 0.39 -9.59
CA PRO A 330 10.85 0.59 -11.05
C PRO A 330 9.65 0.10 -11.86
N GLU A 331 9.04 -0.99 -11.41
CA GLU A 331 7.92 -1.68 -12.04
C GLU A 331 6.62 -0.87 -12.07
N TYR A 332 6.55 0.27 -11.36
CA TYR A 332 5.45 1.22 -11.53
C TYR A 332 5.43 1.82 -12.95
N TYR A 333 6.56 1.88 -13.67
CA TYR A 333 6.55 2.26 -15.09
C TYR A 333 5.88 1.22 -15.98
N ASP A 334 5.86 -0.06 -15.58
CA ASP A 334 5.33 -1.15 -16.40
C ASP A 334 3.80 -1.22 -16.38
N VAL A 335 3.15 -0.49 -15.47
CA VAL A 335 1.69 -0.28 -15.49
C VAL A 335 1.31 1.02 -16.22
N LEU A 336 2.27 1.69 -16.85
CA LEU A 336 2.06 2.88 -17.65
C LEU A 336 2.26 2.59 -19.14
N LYS A 337 1.63 3.43 -19.97
CA LYS A 337 1.71 3.35 -21.43
C LYS A 337 2.61 4.44 -22.00
N PRO A 338 3.69 4.11 -22.71
CA PRO A 338 4.50 5.10 -23.44
C PRO A 338 3.69 5.78 -24.54
N VAL A 339 3.83 7.10 -24.66
CA VAL A 339 3.11 7.93 -25.63
C VAL A 339 3.99 9.06 -26.18
N PRO A 340 3.62 9.68 -27.32
CA PRO A 340 4.26 10.92 -27.78
C PRO A 340 4.13 12.05 -26.75
N ALA A 341 5.15 12.91 -26.67
CA ALA A 341 5.24 14.01 -25.70
C ALA A 341 4.08 15.03 -25.76
N ASN A 342 3.41 15.14 -26.91
CA ASN A 342 2.28 16.04 -27.13
C ASN A 342 0.92 15.39 -26.80
N THR A 343 0.91 14.16 -26.30
CA THR A 343 -0.32 13.49 -25.86
C THR A 343 -0.87 14.18 -24.61
N ALA A 344 -2.19 14.38 -24.55
CA ALA A 344 -2.84 14.98 -23.39
C ALA A 344 -2.52 14.18 -22.12
N TYR A 345 -2.19 14.90 -21.04
CA TYR A 345 -1.83 14.33 -19.72
C TYR A 345 -0.56 13.48 -19.69
N ALA A 346 0.24 13.49 -20.75
CA ALA A 346 1.49 12.74 -20.77
C ALA A 346 2.50 13.33 -19.76
N MET A 347 3.08 12.47 -18.92
CA MET A 347 4.10 12.83 -17.94
C MET A 347 5.45 12.30 -18.39
N GLN A 348 6.48 13.14 -18.36
CA GLN A 348 7.84 12.71 -18.65
C GLN A 348 8.30 11.73 -17.56
N GLY A 349 8.92 10.61 -17.95
CA GLY A 349 9.60 9.74 -16.99
C GLY A 349 10.85 10.40 -16.40
N TYR A 350 11.42 9.77 -15.40
CA TYR A 350 12.65 10.19 -14.74
C TYR A 350 13.77 9.17 -14.96
N ARG A 351 15.02 9.62 -14.83
CA ARG A 351 16.25 8.84 -14.94
C ARG A 351 16.28 7.91 -16.16
N ASN A 352 16.24 6.59 -15.96
CA ASN A 352 16.22 5.57 -17.03
C ASN A 352 15.03 5.75 -18.01
N HIS A 353 13.98 6.45 -17.59
CA HIS A 353 12.77 6.70 -18.36
C HIS A 353 12.67 8.14 -18.86
N ALA A 354 13.70 8.98 -18.69
CA ALA A 354 13.67 10.41 -19.02
C ALA A 354 13.45 10.73 -20.51
N ASN A 355 13.71 9.78 -21.40
CA ASN A 355 13.52 9.94 -22.84
C ASN A 355 12.11 9.53 -23.32
N ALA A 356 11.20 9.20 -22.40
CA ALA A 356 9.85 8.75 -22.70
C ALA A 356 8.81 9.54 -21.90
N TYR A 357 7.60 9.55 -22.44
CA TYR A 357 6.42 10.14 -21.82
C TYR A 357 5.36 9.07 -21.64
N TYR A 358 4.58 9.17 -20.57
CA TYR A 358 3.69 8.12 -20.13
C TYR A 358 2.30 8.67 -19.78
N ILE A 359 1.28 7.84 -20.00
CA ILE A 359 -0.05 7.98 -19.39
C ILE A 359 -0.35 6.68 -18.63
N LEU A 360 -1.42 6.67 -17.82
CA LEU A 360 -1.92 5.42 -17.25
C LEU A 360 -2.33 4.44 -18.37
N ASP A 361 -1.96 3.17 -18.23
CA ASP A 361 -2.45 2.12 -19.10
C ASP A 361 -3.80 1.61 -18.57
N GLU A 362 -4.90 1.93 -19.26
CA GLU A 362 -6.25 1.54 -18.85
C GLU A 362 -6.45 0.02 -18.79
N GLU A 363 -5.61 -0.77 -19.47
CA GLU A 363 -5.66 -2.24 -19.39
C GLU A 363 -4.98 -2.79 -18.13
N ARG A 364 -4.08 -2.02 -17.51
CA ARG A 364 -3.28 -2.43 -16.35
C ARG A 364 -3.60 -1.65 -15.08
N THR A 365 -4.37 -0.58 -15.19
CA THR A 365 -4.69 0.33 -14.08
C THR A 365 -6.18 0.40 -13.80
N GLN A 366 -6.52 0.58 -12.52
CA GLN A 366 -7.90 0.74 -12.09
C GLN A 366 -8.45 2.10 -12.53
N PRO A 367 -9.74 2.18 -12.90
CA PRO A 367 -10.38 3.44 -13.28
C PRO A 367 -10.39 4.44 -12.12
N GLY A 368 -10.34 5.73 -12.45
CA GLY A 368 -10.36 6.83 -11.48
C GLY A 368 -8.99 7.20 -10.91
N GLY A 369 -7.92 6.49 -11.29
CA GLY A 369 -6.55 6.88 -10.98
C GLY A 369 -6.07 8.07 -11.83
N TYR A 370 -4.97 8.70 -11.39
CA TYR A 370 -4.27 9.74 -12.15
C TYR A 370 -2.75 9.65 -12.01
N LEU A 371 -2.06 10.01 -13.09
CA LEU A 371 -0.61 10.20 -13.13
C LEU A 371 -0.33 11.71 -13.19
N GLY A 372 0.32 12.25 -12.15
CA GLY A 372 0.61 13.67 -12.02
C GLY A 372 2.09 14.02 -12.22
N GLU A 373 2.96 13.01 -12.19
CA GLU A 373 4.40 13.14 -12.43
C GLU A 373 5.05 11.81 -12.82
N GLY A 374 6.31 11.86 -13.25
CA GLY A 374 7.11 10.66 -13.49
C GLY A 374 7.32 9.87 -12.19
N ILE A 375 7.61 8.58 -12.30
CA ILE A 375 7.87 7.73 -11.14
C ILE A 375 9.30 7.97 -10.64
N SER A 376 9.43 8.35 -9.38
CA SER A 376 10.71 8.62 -8.71
C SER A 376 11.23 7.35 -8.01
N CYS A 377 11.62 6.36 -8.82
CA CYS A 377 12.10 5.07 -8.34
C CYS A 377 13.64 4.94 -8.44
N PRO A 378 14.24 3.93 -7.79
CA PRO A 378 15.62 3.54 -8.06
C PRO A 378 15.83 3.18 -9.53
N ASP A 379 17.08 3.28 -10.01
CA ASP A 379 17.41 2.88 -11.39
C ASP A 379 17.26 1.36 -11.59
N GLN A 380 17.57 0.57 -10.55
CA GLN A 380 17.49 -0.89 -10.50
C GLN A 380 17.21 -1.33 -9.05
N SER A 381 16.45 -2.41 -8.86
CA SER A 381 16.19 -3.03 -7.56
C SER A 381 15.86 -4.52 -7.74
N ASP A 382 16.33 -5.37 -6.82
CA ASP A 382 15.94 -6.79 -6.77
C ASP A 382 14.63 -7.02 -6.02
N GLU A 383 14.06 -5.97 -5.43
CA GLU A 383 12.90 -6.04 -4.54
C GLU A 383 11.68 -6.68 -5.22
N PHE A 384 11.27 -6.22 -6.41
CA PHE A 384 10.12 -6.79 -7.10
C PHE A 384 10.30 -8.28 -7.44
N ALA A 385 11.52 -8.69 -7.82
CA ALA A 385 11.83 -10.08 -8.07
C ALA A 385 11.64 -10.93 -6.81
N ILE A 386 12.07 -10.43 -5.64
CA ILE A 386 11.83 -11.11 -4.35
C ILE A 386 10.32 -11.24 -4.08
N LEU A 387 9.57 -10.15 -4.24
CA LEU A 387 8.13 -10.15 -3.96
C LEU A 387 7.38 -11.14 -4.87
N ARG A 388 7.73 -11.18 -6.15
CA ARG A 388 7.13 -12.10 -7.14
C ARG A 388 7.55 -13.55 -6.90
N ASP A 389 8.85 -13.80 -6.76
CA ASP A 389 9.40 -15.16 -6.81
C ASP A 389 9.20 -15.93 -5.48
N THR A 390 8.98 -15.23 -4.37
CA THR A 390 8.63 -15.88 -3.09
C THR A 390 7.19 -16.39 -3.06
N GLY A 391 6.30 -15.84 -3.90
CA GLY A 391 4.86 -16.18 -3.91
C GLY A 391 4.12 -15.81 -2.62
N GLY A 392 4.70 -14.95 -1.78
CA GLY A 392 4.15 -14.55 -0.48
C GLY A 392 3.66 -13.11 -0.42
N TYR A 393 3.45 -12.46 -1.57
CA TYR A 393 3.09 -11.04 -1.66
C TYR A 393 2.08 -10.79 -2.77
N PHE A 394 1.12 -9.90 -2.52
CA PHE A 394 0.07 -9.52 -3.48
C PHE A 394 -0.01 -8.03 -3.78
N ALA A 395 0.66 -7.17 -2.99
CA ALA A 395 0.58 -5.72 -3.18
C ALA A 395 1.76 -4.96 -2.59
N VAL A 396 2.06 -3.80 -3.18
CA VAL A 396 3.00 -2.79 -2.69
C VAL A 396 2.33 -1.42 -2.78
N ALA A 397 2.29 -0.69 -1.67
CA ALA A 397 1.84 0.70 -1.62
C ALA A 397 3.01 1.65 -1.33
N ALA A 398 3.19 2.63 -2.20
CA ALA A 398 4.23 3.65 -2.13
C ALA A 398 3.65 5.06 -1.98
N GLY A 399 4.43 5.94 -1.38
CA GLY A 399 4.24 7.39 -1.38
C GLY A 399 5.22 8.05 -2.35
N HIS A 400 5.97 9.04 -1.86
CA HIS A 400 7.10 9.73 -2.48
C HIS A 400 6.76 10.60 -3.70
N ASP A 401 6.00 10.08 -4.66
CA ASP A 401 5.47 10.84 -5.78
C ASP A 401 4.15 11.50 -5.38
N HIS A 402 4.25 12.73 -4.90
CA HIS A 402 3.15 13.46 -4.27
C HIS A 402 1.90 13.60 -5.16
N ARG A 403 2.07 13.61 -6.47
CA ARG A 403 1.01 13.85 -7.46
C ARG A 403 0.48 12.57 -8.12
N ASN A 404 0.96 11.40 -7.72
CA ASN A 404 0.50 10.14 -8.28
C ASN A 404 -0.56 9.50 -7.39
N GLY A 405 -1.67 9.11 -8.00
CA GLY A 405 -2.83 8.56 -7.29
C GLY A 405 -3.50 7.49 -8.13
N PHE A 406 -2.85 6.33 -8.29
CA PHE A 406 -3.34 5.25 -9.13
C PHE A 406 -3.10 3.88 -8.50
N VAL A 407 -3.74 2.86 -9.08
CA VAL A 407 -3.54 1.45 -8.73
C VAL A 407 -3.36 0.68 -10.03
N GLY A 408 -2.24 0.00 -10.17
CA GLY A 408 -1.95 -0.89 -11.29
C GLY A 408 -1.72 -2.33 -10.82
N GLU A 409 -1.64 -3.26 -11.76
CA GLU A 409 -1.28 -4.65 -11.49
C GLU A 409 -0.19 -5.11 -12.46
N ARG A 410 0.78 -5.84 -11.91
CA ARG A 410 1.81 -6.52 -12.69
C ARG A 410 2.15 -7.88 -12.07
N GLU A 411 2.08 -8.93 -12.88
CA GLU A 411 2.53 -10.29 -12.53
C GLU A 411 1.93 -10.81 -11.20
N GLY A 412 0.68 -10.46 -10.91
CA GLY A 412 -0.03 -10.81 -9.67
C GLY A 412 0.19 -9.84 -8.51
N ILE A 413 1.01 -8.80 -8.67
CA ILE A 413 1.31 -7.82 -7.64
C ILE A 413 0.60 -6.50 -7.96
N THR A 414 -0.23 -6.04 -7.03
CA THR A 414 -0.88 -4.73 -7.10
C THR A 414 0.10 -3.63 -6.72
N LEU A 415 0.28 -2.62 -7.57
CA LEU A 415 1.15 -1.46 -7.36
C LEU A 415 0.29 -0.21 -7.08
N ILE A 416 0.40 0.36 -5.88
CA ILE A 416 -0.46 1.45 -5.39
C ILE A 416 0.38 2.71 -5.18
N ALA A 417 0.12 3.75 -5.97
CA ALA A 417 0.69 5.08 -5.75
C ALA A 417 -0.29 5.94 -4.93
N THR A 418 0.19 6.49 -3.81
CA THR A 418 -0.60 7.34 -2.91
C THR A 418 -0.07 8.76 -2.92
N PRO A 419 -0.92 9.77 -3.20
CA PRO A 419 -0.49 11.16 -3.22
C PRO A 419 -0.20 11.64 -1.80
N THR A 420 0.49 12.77 -1.71
CA THR A 420 0.72 13.45 -0.44
C THR A 420 -0.57 13.90 0.24
N CYS A 421 -0.62 13.73 1.57
CA CYS A 421 -1.65 14.34 2.41
C CYS A 421 -1.23 15.72 2.98
N GLY A 422 0.04 16.08 2.87
CA GLY A 422 0.64 17.30 3.43
C GLY A 422 0.27 18.58 2.69
N PHE A 423 0.25 19.70 3.42
CA PHE A 423 -0.15 21.01 2.89
C PHE A 423 0.98 22.05 2.81
N ASN A 424 2.15 21.84 3.44
CA ASN A 424 3.33 22.69 3.22
C ASN A 424 4.35 22.06 2.26
N THR A 425 3.92 21.11 1.44
CA THR A 425 4.73 20.45 0.41
C THR A 425 4.13 20.58 -0.98
N TYR A 426 4.95 20.39 -2.03
CA TYR A 426 4.45 20.32 -3.41
C TYR A 426 3.48 19.15 -3.56
N GLY A 427 2.63 19.16 -4.59
CA GLY A 427 1.68 18.07 -4.79
C GLY A 427 0.45 18.52 -5.59
N PRO A 428 -0.65 17.75 -5.54
CA PRO A 428 -1.86 18.07 -6.28
C PRO A 428 -2.51 19.34 -5.72
N ALA A 429 -3.56 19.81 -6.41
CA ALA A 429 -4.38 20.90 -5.91
C ALA A 429 -4.80 20.63 -4.45
N PRO A 430 -4.90 21.63 -3.57
CA PRO A 430 -5.23 21.43 -2.15
C PRO A 430 -6.48 20.56 -1.91
N SER A 431 -7.51 20.68 -2.74
CA SER A 431 -8.72 19.84 -2.67
C SER A 431 -8.49 18.37 -3.02
N LYS A 432 -7.40 18.05 -3.70
CA LYS A 432 -6.98 16.71 -4.14
C LYS A 432 -5.86 16.11 -3.28
N ARG A 433 -5.43 16.81 -2.21
CA ARG A 433 -4.60 16.19 -1.16
C ARG A 433 -5.41 15.09 -0.50
N ALA A 434 -4.81 13.93 -0.26
CA ALA A 434 -5.58 12.77 0.15
C ALA A 434 -4.79 11.84 1.07
N THR A 435 -5.52 11.08 1.87
CA THR A 435 -5.04 9.82 2.44
C THR A 435 -5.62 8.66 1.61
N ARG A 436 -5.11 7.43 1.77
CA ARG A 436 -5.67 6.26 1.08
C ARG A 436 -6.22 5.24 2.06
N LEU A 437 -7.51 4.91 1.92
CA LEU A 437 -8.12 3.77 2.58
C LEU A 437 -7.85 2.49 1.79
N ILE A 438 -7.45 1.44 2.48
CA ILE A 438 -7.34 0.08 1.97
C ILE A 438 -8.23 -0.80 2.88
N GLU A 439 -9.35 -1.27 2.34
CA GLU A 439 -10.30 -2.14 3.04
C GLU A 439 -10.17 -3.58 2.54
N PHE A 440 -9.89 -4.48 3.46
CA PHE A 440 -9.80 -5.91 3.22
C PHE A 440 -11.11 -6.60 3.61
N ASP A 441 -11.44 -7.66 2.87
CA ASP A 441 -12.53 -8.59 3.19
C ASP A 441 -11.94 -9.98 3.38
N ILE A 442 -12.23 -10.63 4.50
CA ILE A 442 -11.64 -11.93 4.84
C ILE A 442 -11.92 -13.03 3.80
N ARG A 443 -12.96 -12.87 2.96
CA ARG A 443 -13.29 -13.80 1.87
C ARG A 443 -12.37 -13.65 0.66
N HIS A 444 -11.80 -12.46 0.48
CA HIS A 444 -10.87 -12.11 -0.60
C HIS A 444 -9.74 -11.23 -0.02
N PRO A 445 -8.92 -11.78 0.91
CA PRO A 445 -8.00 -10.97 1.72
C PRO A 445 -6.86 -10.37 0.90
N TYR A 446 -6.59 -10.88 -0.30
CA TYR A 446 -5.52 -10.43 -1.19
C TYR A 446 -6.03 -9.53 -2.34
N GLU A 447 -7.33 -9.20 -2.34
CA GLU A 447 -7.96 -8.31 -3.32
C GLU A 447 -8.60 -7.10 -2.60
N PRO A 448 -7.81 -6.25 -1.90
CA PRO A 448 -8.37 -5.15 -1.14
C PRO A 448 -9.01 -4.10 -2.04
N ARG A 449 -10.05 -3.46 -1.50
CA ARG A 449 -10.63 -2.26 -2.11
C ARG A 449 -9.85 -1.05 -1.65
N THR A 450 -9.45 -0.19 -2.59
CA THR A 450 -8.75 1.05 -2.25
C THR A 450 -9.59 2.27 -2.61
N GLN A 451 -9.40 3.35 -1.86
CA GLN A 451 -10.08 4.62 -2.10
C GLN A 451 -9.18 5.78 -1.65
N LEU A 452 -9.06 6.79 -2.51
CA LEU A 452 -8.50 8.09 -2.11
C LEU A 452 -9.56 8.88 -1.32
N LEU A 453 -9.12 9.41 -0.18
CA LEU A 453 -9.91 10.24 0.71
C LEU A 453 -9.48 11.69 0.54
N GLU A 454 -10.07 12.35 -0.45
CA GLU A 454 -9.65 13.69 -0.86
C GLU A 454 -10.16 14.77 0.12
N PHE A 455 -9.30 15.75 0.39
CA PHE A 455 -9.63 16.88 1.27
C PHE A 455 -10.88 17.63 0.84
N GLY A 456 -11.04 17.88 -0.46
CA GLY A 456 -12.18 18.61 -1.01
C GLY A 456 -13.51 17.92 -0.76
N GLU A 457 -13.50 16.58 -0.73
CA GLU A 457 -14.70 15.77 -0.50
C GLU A 457 -14.98 15.56 1.00
N LEU A 458 -13.93 15.36 1.81
CA LEU A 458 -14.07 15.08 3.24
C LEU A 458 -14.19 16.32 4.12
N VAL A 459 -13.41 17.35 3.84
CA VAL A 459 -13.28 18.56 4.68
C VAL A 459 -13.94 19.76 4.01
N GLY A 460 -13.84 19.86 2.68
CA GLY A 460 -14.40 20.96 1.90
C GLY A 460 -13.33 21.95 1.46
N LYS A 461 -13.50 23.24 1.77
CA LYS A 461 -12.59 24.29 1.27
C LYS A 461 -11.34 24.42 2.15
N PRO A 462 -10.13 24.44 1.56
CA PRO A 462 -8.88 24.58 2.31
C PRO A 462 -8.80 25.96 2.99
N SER A 463 -8.13 26.01 4.13
CA SER A 463 -8.01 27.21 4.97
C SER A 463 -7.19 28.32 4.32
N SER A 464 -6.37 27.99 3.32
CA SER A 464 -5.58 28.98 2.59
C SER A 464 -5.71 28.80 1.08
N SER A 465 -5.89 29.92 0.37
CA SER A 465 -5.73 30.01 -1.08
C SER A 465 -4.25 30.05 -1.49
N LYS A 466 -3.32 29.72 -0.58
CA LYS A 466 -1.89 29.79 -0.85
C LYS A 466 -1.55 28.81 -1.96
N GLN A 467 -0.80 29.34 -2.92
CA GLN A 467 -0.50 28.77 -4.22
C GLN A 467 -0.08 27.31 -4.12
N VAL A 468 -0.58 26.51 -5.06
CA VAL A 468 -0.01 25.20 -5.39
C VAL A 468 1.50 25.39 -5.49
N TYR A 469 2.28 24.85 -4.54
CA TYR A 469 3.71 24.68 -4.74
C TYR A 469 3.82 23.69 -5.89
N THR A 470 3.88 24.22 -7.11
CA THR A 470 4.02 23.43 -8.32
C THR A 470 5.50 23.51 -8.63
N TYR A 471 6.27 22.51 -8.19
CA TYR A 471 7.69 22.42 -8.56
C TYR A 471 7.86 22.31 -10.10
N ALA A 472 6.78 22.09 -10.84
CA ALA A 472 6.79 21.69 -12.25
C ALA A 472 6.20 22.71 -13.26
N VAL A 473 6.01 24.00 -12.95
CA VAL A 473 5.49 24.97 -13.96
C VAL A 473 6.55 25.94 -14.49
N ASN A 474 7.72 26.04 -13.87
CA ASN A 474 8.86 26.70 -14.48
C ASN A 474 9.88 25.64 -14.89
N GLN A 475 9.72 25.07 -16.08
CA GLN A 475 10.89 24.64 -16.84
C GLN A 475 11.70 25.90 -17.21
N SER A 476 12.42 26.45 -16.24
CA SER A 476 13.66 27.13 -16.56
C SER A 476 14.64 26.08 -17.08
N VAL A 477 15.47 26.49 -18.05
CA VAL A 477 16.60 25.72 -18.58
C VAL A 477 17.32 25.00 -17.42
N PRO A 478 17.72 23.73 -17.56
CA PRO A 478 18.40 22.96 -16.51
C PRO A 478 19.48 23.80 -15.85
N GLY A 479 19.37 23.98 -14.53
CA GLY A 479 20.43 24.60 -13.75
C GLY A 479 21.44 23.52 -13.38
N GLU A 480 22.73 23.85 -13.38
CA GLU A 480 23.73 22.94 -12.85
C GLU A 480 23.43 22.65 -11.37
N GLY A 481 23.12 21.39 -11.02
CA GLY A 481 22.87 20.98 -9.64
C GLY A 481 22.35 19.56 -9.46
N GLU A 482 22.52 19.01 -8.25
CA GLU A 482 22.13 17.64 -7.88
C GLU A 482 20.61 17.37 -7.90
N GLY A 483 19.76 18.40 -7.83
CA GLY A 483 18.31 18.21 -7.96
C GLY A 483 17.90 17.73 -9.36
N ASP A 484 18.61 18.20 -10.38
CA ASP A 484 18.47 17.70 -11.76
C ASP A 484 19.04 16.29 -11.87
N ASP A 485 20.13 15.95 -11.17
CA ASP A 485 20.64 14.59 -11.15
C ASP A 485 19.56 13.63 -10.65
N LEU A 486 18.86 13.90 -9.54
CA LEU A 486 17.80 13.02 -9.01
C LEU A 486 16.77 12.60 -10.08
N LEU A 487 16.38 13.52 -10.96
CA LEU A 487 15.35 13.30 -11.98
C LEU A 487 15.92 12.93 -13.36
N ARG A 488 17.19 13.22 -13.64
CA ARG A 488 17.83 13.05 -14.95
C ARG A 488 19.29 12.65 -14.81
N LYS A 489 19.74 11.67 -15.59
CA LYS A 489 21.17 11.31 -15.60
C LYS A 489 22.02 12.49 -16.12
N PRO A 490 23.14 12.81 -15.46
CA PRO A 490 24.10 13.78 -15.98
C PRO A 490 24.56 13.34 -17.38
N SER A 491 24.61 14.29 -18.31
CA SER A 491 25.11 14.01 -19.65
C SER A 491 26.56 13.50 -19.59
N PHE A 492 26.98 12.68 -20.56
CA PHE A 492 28.38 12.20 -20.63
C PHE A 492 29.38 13.37 -20.63
N TRP A 493 29.03 14.48 -21.28
CA TRP A 493 29.84 15.69 -21.32
C TRP A 493 29.95 16.39 -19.97
N ASN A 494 28.89 16.40 -19.16
CA ASN A 494 28.93 16.97 -17.81
C ASN A 494 29.84 16.14 -16.89
N LYS A 495 29.76 14.80 -16.97
CA LYS A 495 30.65 13.91 -16.20
C LYS A 495 32.12 14.10 -16.58
N VAL A 496 32.40 14.33 -17.86
CA VAL A 496 33.75 14.61 -18.35
C VAL A 496 34.22 15.99 -17.91
N ALA A 497 33.35 17.00 -17.94
CA ALA A 497 33.65 18.36 -17.48
C ALA A 497 33.96 18.41 -15.97
N ASP A 498 33.20 17.70 -15.13
CA ASP A 498 33.46 17.60 -13.68
C ASP A 498 34.81 16.94 -13.39
N VAL A 499 35.15 15.86 -14.12
CA VAL A 499 36.47 15.22 -14.02
C VAL A 499 37.60 16.19 -14.42
N PHE A 500 37.40 17.00 -15.45
CA PHE A 500 38.40 18.02 -15.82
C PHE A 500 38.45 19.20 -14.83
N HIS A 501 37.33 19.54 -14.18
CA HIS A 501 37.27 20.57 -13.15
C HIS A 501 37.98 20.12 -11.87
N ASP A 502 37.76 18.89 -11.43
CA ASP A 502 38.46 18.28 -10.27
C ASP A 502 39.96 18.09 -10.54
N ILE A 503 40.35 17.78 -11.78
CA ILE A 503 41.75 17.73 -12.19
C ILE A 503 42.37 19.14 -12.23
N ALA A 504 41.62 20.16 -12.65
CA ALA A 504 42.10 21.54 -12.72
C ALA A 504 42.24 22.20 -11.33
N ILE A 505 41.43 21.81 -10.35
CA ILE A 505 41.52 22.29 -8.96
C ILE A 505 42.63 21.56 -8.17
N ASN A 506 42.98 20.33 -8.56
CA ASN A 506 44.01 19.51 -7.89
C ASN A 506 45.37 19.45 -8.62
N LEU A 507 45.64 20.36 -9.56
CA LEU A 507 46.98 20.57 -10.10
C LEU A 507 47.75 21.54 -9.17
N PRO A 508 48.98 21.19 -8.74
CA PRO A 508 49.77 21.97 -7.78
C PRO A 508 50.25 23.33 -8.29
#